data_AF-A0A2S6NH45-F1
#
_entry.id   AF-A0A2S6NH45-F1
#
_cell.length_a   1.000
_cell.length_b   1.000
_cell.length_c   1.000
_cell.angle_alpha   90.00
_cell.angle_beta   90.00
_cell.angle_gamma   90.00
#
_symmetry.space_group_name_H-M   'P 1'
#
loop_
_entity.id
_entity.type
_entity.pdbx_description
1 polymer ?
#
loop_
_entity_poly.entity_id
_entity_poly.type
_entity_poly.pdbx_seq_one_letter_code
_entity_poly.pdbx_strand_id
1 'polypeptide(L)'
;MDHPENILPKLARAMIEDVTDQGESVSVGSQISTMIARLAAQAGYDVVLIDSRAGLAELAAPAVLGLGATVLLFGTAQKQTVQGYRALFAALRLLALRDRAAGRDADWRLMLKPVYAKASLDPQVSARYRDEWYDLFAEYLYDAEENAGESDLNFDIDDDSAPHWPLVIPFNQSFVDFDSSRAPDQLLQGFYELTFRPFLDQVDAIIAMSATDNAQSMREPL
;
A
#
# COMPACT_ATOMS: atom_id res chain seq x y z
N MET A 1 13.44 -7.05 -18.71
CA MET A 1 12.47 -6.00 -19.07
C MET A 1 13.26 -4.73 -18.94
N ASP A 2 13.66 -4.14 -20.06
CA ASP A 2 14.90 -3.34 -20.06
C ASP A 2 14.69 -1.86 -19.77
N HIS A 3 13.43 -1.41 -19.62
CA HIS A 3 13.08 -0.02 -19.30
C HIS A 3 11.73 0.11 -18.54
N PRO A 4 11.62 -0.38 -17.29
CA PRO A 4 10.39 -0.28 -16.48
C PRO A 4 9.90 1.17 -16.29
N GLU A 5 10.80 2.15 -16.27
CA GLU A 5 10.53 3.58 -16.15
C GLU A 5 9.68 4.16 -17.30
N ASN A 6 9.64 3.47 -18.45
CA ASN A 6 8.95 3.95 -19.66
C ASN A 6 7.49 3.48 -19.78
N ILE A 7 7.00 2.65 -18.86
CA ILE A 7 5.60 2.21 -18.83
C ILE A 7 4.69 3.35 -18.31
N LEU A 8 5.19 4.09 -17.32
CA LEU A 8 4.43 5.12 -16.62
C LEU A 8 4.18 6.38 -17.44
N PRO A 9 5.10 6.92 -18.28
CA PRO A 9 4.79 8.05 -19.16
C PRO A 9 3.66 7.76 -20.15
N LYS A 10 3.48 6.50 -20.55
CA LYS A 10 2.39 6.07 -21.43
C LYS A 10 1.05 5.98 -20.69
N LEU A 11 1.07 5.49 -19.44
CA LEU A 11 -0.10 5.47 -18.57
C LEU A 11 -0.47 6.88 -18.06
N ALA A 12 0.51 7.71 -17.70
CA ALA A 12 0.35 9.11 -17.32
C ALA A 12 -0.19 9.98 -18.47
N ARG A 13 0.15 9.66 -19.73
CA ARG A 13 -0.50 10.28 -20.91
C ARG A 13 -1.97 9.86 -21.11
N ALA A 14 -2.40 8.73 -20.58
CA ALA A 14 -3.82 8.38 -20.54
C ALA A 14 -4.56 9.06 -19.35
N MET A 15 -3.80 9.60 -18.40
CA MET A 15 -4.27 10.34 -17.21
C MET A 15 -4.34 11.86 -17.46
N ILE A 16 -4.36 12.29 -18.73
CA ILE A 16 -4.43 13.70 -19.13
C ILE A 16 -5.73 14.32 -18.61
N GLU A 17 -5.54 15.10 -17.55
CA GLU A 17 -6.20 16.35 -17.17
C GLU A 17 -7.52 16.66 -17.88
N ASP A 18 -8.61 16.59 -17.12
CA ASP A 18 -9.83 17.28 -17.49
C ASP A 18 -9.62 18.77 -17.19
N VAL A 19 -9.79 19.61 -18.21
CA VAL A 19 -9.69 21.07 -18.07
C VAL A 19 -11.06 21.55 -17.63
N THR A 20 -11.14 22.05 -16.41
CA THR A 20 -12.38 22.66 -15.91
C THR A 20 -12.76 23.89 -16.73
N ASP A 21 -14.04 24.31 -16.70
CA ASP A 21 -14.53 25.50 -17.40
C ASP A 21 -13.77 26.80 -17.04
N GLN A 22 -12.96 26.78 -15.96
CA GLN A 22 -12.14 27.90 -15.49
C GLN A 22 -10.65 27.81 -15.92
N GLY A 23 -10.27 26.79 -16.69
CA GLY A 23 -8.90 26.62 -17.20
C GLY A 23 -7.92 25.96 -16.23
N GLU A 24 -8.38 25.48 -15.07
CA GLU A 24 -7.57 24.68 -14.15
C GLU A 24 -7.59 23.20 -14.55
N SER A 25 -6.41 22.57 -14.56
CA SER A 25 -6.27 21.14 -14.79
C SER A 25 -6.49 20.35 -13.49
N VAL A 26 -7.43 19.40 -13.51
CA VAL A 26 -7.64 18.48 -12.38
C VAL A 26 -7.09 17.10 -12.76
N SER A 27 -6.13 16.61 -11.97
CA SER A 27 -5.58 15.27 -12.19
C SER A 27 -6.63 14.19 -11.90
N VAL A 28 -6.60 13.09 -12.65
CA VAL A 28 -7.46 11.91 -12.39
C VAL A 28 -7.33 11.42 -10.94
N GLY A 29 -6.13 11.50 -10.35
CA GLY A 29 -5.92 11.14 -8.95
C GLY A 29 -6.70 12.04 -7.98
N SER A 30 -6.76 13.35 -8.23
CA SER A 30 -7.56 14.29 -7.45
C SER A 30 -9.06 14.03 -7.60
N GLN A 31 -9.51 13.63 -8.80
CA GLN A 31 -10.90 13.25 -9.04
C GLN A 31 -11.28 11.97 -8.27
N ILE A 32 -10.43 10.94 -8.33
CA ILE A 32 -10.61 9.68 -7.58
C ILE A 32 -10.64 9.97 -6.07
N SER A 33 -9.70 10.77 -5.58
CA SER A 33 -9.62 11.19 -4.19
C SER A 33 -10.91 11.89 -3.73
N THR A 34 -11.38 12.86 -4.51
CA THR A 34 -12.62 13.60 -4.24
C THR A 34 -13.85 12.68 -4.25
N MET A 35 -13.91 11.74 -5.21
CA MET A 35 -14.99 10.76 -5.29
C MET A 35 -15.02 9.87 -4.05
N ILE A 36 -13.88 9.31 -3.65
CA ILE A 36 -13.76 8.45 -2.46
C ILE A 36 -14.18 9.22 -1.21
N ALA A 37 -13.71 10.45 -1.01
CA ALA A 37 -14.05 11.28 0.14
C ALA A 37 -15.57 11.55 0.23
N ARG A 38 -16.22 11.83 -0.91
CA ARG A 38 -17.68 12.04 -0.98
C ARG A 38 -18.46 10.78 -0.62
N LEU A 39 -18.03 9.62 -1.12
CA LEU A 39 -18.67 8.34 -0.82
C LEU A 39 -18.51 7.96 0.66
N ALA A 40 -17.31 8.16 1.22
CA ALA A 40 -17.02 7.89 2.62
C ALA A 40 -17.91 8.72 3.57
N ALA A 41 -18.08 10.02 3.27
CA ALA A 41 -18.90 10.93 4.06
C ALA A 41 -20.41 10.62 4.02
N GLN A 42 -20.88 9.85 3.03
CA GLN A 42 -22.31 9.66 2.78
C GLN A 42 -22.99 8.72 3.78
N ALA A 43 -22.25 7.77 4.35
CA ALA A 43 -22.81 6.73 5.22
C ALA A 43 -22.07 6.53 6.54
N GLY A 44 -21.12 7.43 6.89
CA GLY A 44 -20.40 7.37 8.16
C GLY A 44 -19.60 6.08 8.34
N TYR A 45 -18.92 5.63 7.28
CA TYR A 45 -18.10 4.42 7.35
C TYR A 45 -16.88 4.63 8.26
N ASP A 46 -16.66 3.71 9.19
CA ASP A 46 -15.44 3.69 10.03
C ASP A 46 -14.20 3.31 9.22
N VAL A 47 -14.37 2.45 8.21
CA VAL A 47 -13.31 1.93 7.36
C VAL A 47 -13.79 1.85 5.91
N VAL A 48 -12.95 2.29 4.98
CA VAL A 48 -13.18 2.14 3.53
C VAL A 48 -12.12 1.22 2.94
N LEU A 49 -12.55 0.06 2.44
CA LEU A 49 -11.68 -0.89 1.77
C LEU A 49 -11.81 -0.74 0.25
N ILE A 50 -10.68 -0.51 -0.43
CA ILE A 50 -10.63 -0.36 -1.88
C ILE A 50 -9.87 -1.55 -2.45
N ASP A 51 -10.60 -2.50 -3.04
CA ASP A 51 -9.98 -3.58 -3.81
C ASP A 51 -9.59 -3.06 -5.20
N SER A 52 -8.29 -3.08 -5.49
CA SER A 52 -7.76 -2.69 -6.80
C SER A 52 -7.15 -3.91 -7.48
N ARG A 53 -7.63 -4.23 -8.69
CA ARG A 53 -6.98 -5.24 -9.53
C ARG A 53 -5.57 -4.76 -9.87
N ALA A 54 -4.63 -5.69 -10.10
CA ALA A 54 -3.20 -5.41 -10.27
C ALA A 54 -2.85 -4.21 -11.17
N GLY A 55 -3.53 -4.01 -12.31
CA GLY A 55 -3.27 -2.85 -13.19
C GLY A 55 -3.91 -1.52 -12.75
N LEU A 56 -4.94 -1.56 -11.90
CA LEU A 56 -5.56 -0.38 -11.29
C LEU A 56 -4.75 0.10 -10.08
N ALA A 57 -4.09 -0.81 -9.36
CA ALA A 57 -3.21 -0.48 -8.24
C ALA A 57 -2.09 0.48 -8.66
N GLU A 58 -1.47 0.27 -9.83
CA GLU A 58 -0.42 1.14 -10.37
C GLU A 58 -0.90 2.57 -10.68
N LEU A 59 -2.18 2.73 -11.05
CA LEU A 59 -2.78 4.03 -11.38
C LEU A 59 -3.41 4.72 -10.16
N ALA A 60 -3.99 3.95 -9.25
CA ALA A 60 -4.73 4.45 -8.10
C ALA A 60 -3.85 4.64 -6.85
N ALA A 61 -2.74 3.89 -6.70
CA ALA A 61 -1.90 3.98 -5.51
C ALA A 61 -1.43 5.41 -5.21
N PRO A 62 -0.93 6.23 -6.16
CA PRO A 62 -0.60 7.62 -5.88
C PRO A 62 -1.78 8.46 -5.37
N ALA A 63 -2.99 8.21 -5.88
CA ALA A 63 -4.19 8.92 -5.48
C ALA A 63 -4.67 8.51 -4.08
N VAL A 64 -4.59 7.21 -3.78
CA VAL A 64 -4.95 6.62 -2.48
C VAL A 64 -3.93 7.01 -1.40
N LEU A 65 -2.65 7.06 -1.74
CA LEU A 65 -1.60 7.56 -0.84
C LEU A 65 -1.81 9.05 -0.52
N GLY A 66 -2.21 9.86 -1.50
CA GLY A 66 -2.59 11.26 -1.28
C GLY A 66 -3.81 11.46 -0.38
N LEU A 67 -4.61 10.42 -0.15
CA LEU A 67 -5.69 10.41 0.84
C LEU A 67 -5.24 10.01 2.25
N GLY A 68 -3.95 9.69 2.44
CA GLY A 68 -3.43 9.18 3.71
C GLY A 68 -3.86 7.74 4.00
N ALA A 69 -4.27 6.97 2.98
CA ALA A 69 -4.67 5.58 3.17
C ALA A 69 -3.46 4.64 3.18
N THR A 70 -3.53 3.62 4.05
CA THR A 70 -2.59 2.50 4.03
C THR A 70 -2.87 1.59 2.83
N VAL A 71 -1.82 1.28 2.06
CA VAL A 71 -1.89 0.43 0.87
C VAL A 71 -1.32 -0.95 1.20
N LEU A 72 -2.17 -1.97 1.14
CA LEU A 72 -1.78 -3.37 1.32
C LEU A 72 -1.34 -3.97 -0.02
N LEU A 73 -0.08 -4.43 -0.10
CA LEU A 73 0.51 -5.00 -1.31
C LEU A 73 0.53 -6.53 -1.22
N PHE A 74 -0.57 -7.17 -1.65
CA PHE A 74 -0.71 -8.61 -1.58
C PHE A 74 0.21 -9.35 -2.56
N GLY A 75 0.85 -10.41 -2.08
CA GLY A 75 1.78 -11.19 -2.87
C GLY A 75 2.11 -12.55 -2.29
N THR A 76 2.67 -13.44 -3.09
CA THR A 76 3.26 -14.71 -2.62
C THR A 76 4.78 -14.63 -2.70
N ALA A 77 5.49 -15.55 -2.02
CA ALA A 77 6.96 -15.66 -2.08
C ALA A 77 7.48 -16.28 -3.39
N GLN A 78 6.98 -15.75 -4.50
CA GLN A 78 7.44 -16.03 -5.84
C GLN A 78 8.18 -14.79 -6.34
N LYS A 79 9.37 -15.01 -6.92
CA LYS A 79 10.17 -13.93 -7.53
C LYS A 79 9.33 -13.05 -8.46
N GLN A 80 8.45 -13.64 -9.26
CA GLN A 80 7.59 -12.89 -10.18
C GLN A 80 6.66 -11.90 -9.45
N THR A 81 6.17 -12.23 -8.25
CA THR A 81 5.33 -11.33 -7.45
C THR A 81 6.11 -10.08 -7.05
N VAL A 82 7.27 -10.23 -6.41
CA VAL A 82 8.07 -9.09 -5.94
C VAL A 82 8.55 -8.25 -7.13
N GLN A 83 9.01 -8.91 -8.20
CA GLN A 83 9.43 -8.22 -9.42
C GLN A 83 8.28 -7.46 -10.10
N GLY A 84 7.04 -7.92 -9.95
CA GLY A 84 5.85 -7.21 -10.44
C GLY A 84 5.67 -5.83 -9.82
N TYR A 85 6.09 -5.65 -8.57
CA TYR A 85 5.98 -4.37 -7.87
C TYR A 85 7.07 -3.35 -8.22
N ARG A 86 8.13 -3.74 -8.94
CA ARG A 86 9.24 -2.82 -9.28
C ARG A 86 8.79 -1.59 -10.07
N ALA A 87 7.90 -1.76 -11.03
CA ALA A 87 7.40 -0.64 -11.82
C ALA A 87 6.62 0.37 -10.95
N LEU A 88 5.79 -0.14 -10.03
CA LEU A 88 5.09 0.69 -9.05
C LEU A 88 6.08 1.43 -8.15
N PHE A 89 7.06 0.74 -7.56
CA PHE A 89 8.03 1.36 -6.65
C PHE A 89 8.90 2.42 -7.35
N ALA A 90 9.29 2.18 -8.61
CA ALA A 90 9.95 3.19 -9.44
C ALA A 90 9.06 4.43 -9.66
N ALA A 91 7.76 4.25 -9.90
CA ALA A 91 6.81 5.36 -10.00
C ALA A 91 6.72 6.17 -8.71
N LEU A 92 6.61 5.45 -7.59
CA LEU A 92 6.50 6.01 -6.25
C LEU A 92 7.77 6.78 -5.86
N ARG A 93 8.96 6.31 -6.25
CA ARG A 93 10.19 7.08 -6.09
C ARG A 93 10.14 8.44 -6.80
N LEU A 94 9.67 8.47 -8.05
CA LEU A 94 9.53 9.72 -8.80
C LEU A 94 8.53 10.67 -8.14
N LEU A 95 7.44 10.13 -7.57
CA LEU A 95 6.48 10.89 -6.79
C LEU A 95 7.13 11.49 -5.54
N ALA A 96 7.89 10.71 -4.77
CA ALA A 96 8.57 11.17 -3.55
C ALA A 96 9.59 12.28 -3.87
N LEU A 97 10.37 12.13 -4.95
CA LEU A 97 11.30 13.15 -5.43
C LEU A 97 10.56 14.45 -5.82
N ARG A 98 9.40 14.33 -6.49
CA ARG A 98 8.57 15.47 -6.85
C ARG A 98 8.00 16.19 -5.63
N ASP A 99 7.55 15.44 -4.63
CA ASP A 99 7.01 16.00 -3.39
C ASP A 99 8.08 16.78 -2.63
N ARG A 100 9.27 16.19 -2.46
CA ARG A 100 10.44 16.86 -1.85
C ARG A 100 10.87 18.10 -2.60
N ALA A 101 10.96 18.05 -3.93
CA ALA A 101 11.30 19.21 -4.75
C ALA A 101 10.30 20.36 -4.61
N ALA A 102 9.05 20.04 -4.24
CA ALA A 102 8.00 21.01 -3.96
C ALA A 102 7.87 21.36 -2.46
N GLY A 103 8.81 20.92 -1.62
CA GLY A 103 8.81 21.17 -0.17
C GLY A 103 7.71 20.42 0.60
N ARG A 104 7.10 19.39 0.02
CA ARG A 104 6.15 18.50 0.70
C ARG A 104 6.88 17.30 1.28
N ASP A 105 6.34 16.79 2.37
CA ASP A 105 6.77 15.52 2.93
C ASP A 105 6.37 14.34 2.03
N ALA A 106 7.18 13.30 2.05
CA ALA A 106 6.95 12.03 1.39
C ALA A 106 6.74 10.89 2.41
N ASP A 107 6.31 11.19 3.63
CA ASP A 107 5.99 10.21 4.69
C ASP A 107 4.90 9.21 4.31
N TRP A 108 4.11 9.46 3.26
CA TRP A 108 3.23 8.44 2.66
C TRP A 108 3.98 7.15 2.30
N ARG A 109 5.31 7.20 2.11
CA ARG A 109 6.16 6.01 1.91
C ARG A 109 6.05 5.00 3.05
N LEU A 110 5.69 5.45 4.26
CA LEU A 110 5.45 4.61 5.43
C LEU A 110 4.10 3.86 5.37
N MET A 111 3.19 4.29 4.49
CA MET A 111 1.83 3.77 4.38
C MET A 111 1.71 2.56 3.45
N LEU A 112 2.82 2.07 2.89
CA LEU A 112 2.85 0.86 2.09
C LEU A 112 3.18 -0.34 2.99
N LYS A 113 2.32 -1.36 2.97
CA LYS A 113 2.52 -2.58 3.76
C LYS A 113 2.41 -3.83 2.89
N PRO A 114 3.52 -4.55 2.64
CA PRO A 114 3.49 -5.85 1.99
C PRO A 114 2.64 -6.85 2.76
N VAL A 115 1.96 -7.73 2.02
CA VAL A 115 1.24 -8.87 2.60
C VAL A 115 1.74 -10.15 1.96
N TYR A 116 2.41 -10.98 2.76
CA TYR A 116 2.80 -12.34 2.39
C TYR A 116 1.58 -13.27 2.48
N ALA A 117 0.83 -13.35 1.37
CA ALA A 117 -0.28 -14.25 1.22
C ALA A 117 0.17 -15.69 0.97
N LYS A 118 -0.58 -16.64 1.53
CA LYS A 118 -0.32 -18.09 1.42
C LYS A 118 1.09 -18.44 1.88
N ALA A 119 1.50 -17.88 3.02
CA ALA A 119 2.85 -18.04 3.53
C ALA A 119 3.18 -19.51 3.79
N SER A 120 4.37 -19.91 3.32
CA SER A 120 4.94 -21.23 3.58
C SER A 120 5.26 -21.42 5.06
N LEU A 121 5.20 -22.66 5.53
CA LEU A 121 5.70 -23.04 6.85
C LEU A 121 7.25 -23.10 6.90
N ASP A 122 7.92 -23.04 5.76
CA ASP A 122 9.38 -23.02 5.66
C ASP A 122 9.93 -21.63 6.02
N PRO A 123 10.67 -21.49 7.14
CA PRO A 123 11.23 -20.22 7.57
C PRO A 123 12.23 -19.61 6.57
N GLN A 124 12.91 -20.43 5.76
CA GLN A 124 13.85 -19.94 4.75
C GLN A 124 13.15 -19.21 3.61
N VAL A 125 11.95 -19.67 3.23
CA VAL A 125 11.13 -19.00 2.23
C VAL A 125 10.64 -17.65 2.77
N SER A 126 10.24 -17.61 4.03
CA SER A 126 9.81 -16.38 4.70
C SER A 126 10.95 -15.37 4.83
N ALA A 127 12.14 -15.80 5.23
CA ALA A 127 13.32 -14.94 5.32
C ALA A 127 13.66 -14.31 3.96
N ARG A 128 13.81 -15.14 2.92
CA ARG A 128 14.08 -14.65 1.57
C ARG A 128 13.03 -13.65 1.08
N TYR A 129 11.75 -13.89 1.38
CA TYR A 129 10.68 -12.98 0.98
C TYR A 129 10.77 -11.63 1.68
N ARG A 130 11.16 -11.60 2.96
CA ARG A 130 11.42 -10.35 3.69
C ARG A 130 12.59 -9.60 3.09
N ASP A 131 13.71 -10.29 2.83
CA ASP A 131 14.89 -9.69 2.21
C ASP A 131 14.55 -9.08 0.84
N GLU A 132 13.79 -9.80 0.02
CA GLU A 132 13.34 -9.33 -1.30
C GLU A 132 12.46 -8.06 -1.22
N TRP A 133 11.65 -7.91 -0.16
CA TRP A 133 10.88 -6.68 0.08
C TRP A 133 11.75 -5.56 0.63
N TYR A 134 12.64 -5.85 1.58
CA TYR A 134 13.60 -4.89 2.09
C TYR A 134 14.40 -4.28 0.93
N ASP A 135 14.96 -5.12 0.05
CA ASP A 135 15.70 -4.67 -1.13
C ASP A 135 14.87 -3.71 -1.99
N LEU A 136 13.57 -4.01 -2.18
CA LEU A 136 12.68 -3.17 -2.96
C LEU A 136 12.40 -1.81 -2.29
N PHE A 137 12.20 -1.79 -0.97
CA PHE A 137 12.04 -0.54 -0.23
C PHE A 137 13.34 0.28 -0.19
N ALA A 138 14.46 -0.37 0.10
CA ALA A 138 15.78 0.25 0.14
C ALA A 138 16.18 0.86 -1.22
N GLU A 139 15.90 0.15 -2.33
CA GLU A 139 16.24 0.60 -3.68
C GLU A 139 15.42 1.83 -4.14
N TYR A 140 14.16 1.93 -3.70
CA TYR A 140 13.20 2.89 -4.28
C TYR A 140 12.66 3.94 -3.32
N LEU A 141 12.44 3.62 -2.05
CA LEU A 141 11.65 4.45 -1.13
C LEU A 141 12.44 4.95 0.07
N TYR A 142 13.42 4.19 0.55
CA TYR A 142 14.28 4.62 1.64
C TYR A 142 15.34 5.60 1.18
N ASP A 143 15.78 6.41 2.13
CA ASP A 143 16.81 7.41 1.92
C ASP A 143 18.19 6.77 2.02
N ALA A 144 19.06 7.13 1.08
CA ALA A 144 20.42 6.63 1.07
C ALA A 144 21.18 7.13 2.30
N GLU A 145 21.94 6.24 2.94
CA GLU A 145 22.76 6.53 4.13
C GLU A 145 23.72 7.71 3.93
N GLU A 146 24.19 7.95 2.70
CA GLU A 146 25.08 9.07 2.36
C GLU A 146 24.44 10.45 2.57
N ASN A 147 23.11 10.53 2.66
CA ASN A 147 22.37 11.76 2.94
C ASN A 147 21.83 11.84 4.38
N ALA A 148 22.04 10.79 5.20
CA ALA A 148 21.37 10.55 6.49
C ALA A 148 21.45 11.75 7.45
N GLY A 149 20.45 12.63 7.36
CA GLY A 149 20.09 13.56 8.42
C GLY A 149 19.24 12.87 9.49
N GLU A 150 18.97 13.57 10.58
CA GLU A 150 18.16 13.08 11.70
C GLU A 150 16.67 12.79 11.33
N SER A 151 16.26 13.17 10.12
CA SER A 151 14.88 13.06 9.60
C SER A 151 14.73 12.13 8.39
N ASP A 152 15.77 11.38 8.02
CA ASP A 152 15.72 10.53 6.82
C ASP A 152 15.05 9.18 7.10
N LEU A 153 14.22 8.73 6.14
CA LEU A 153 13.51 7.46 6.24
C LEU A 153 14.44 6.31 5.82
N ASN A 154 15.13 5.74 6.79
CA ASN A 154 15.94 4.54 6.62
C ASN A 154 15.70 3.57 7.79
N PHE A 155 15.57 2.28 7.48
CA PHE A 155 15.22 1.23 8.44
C PHE A 155 16.17 0.05 8.29
N ASP A 156 16.47 -0.62 9.40
CA ASP A 156 17.25 -1.87 9.38
C ASP A 156 16.44 -3.01 8.75
N ILE A 157 17.11 -3.96 8.09
CA ILE A 157 16.48 -5.13 7.47
C ILE A 157 15.73 -6.02 8.47
N ASP A 158 16.18 -6.03 9.73
CA ASP A 158 15.57 -6.81 10.81
C ASP A 158 14.57 -6.00 11.65
N ASP A 159 14.23 -4.76 11.24
CA ASP A 159 13.20 -3.95 11.91
C ASP A 159 11.78 -4.44 11.54
N ASP A 160 11.15 -5.15 12.47
CA ASP A 160 9.82 -5.72 12.30
C ASP A 160 8.66 -4.71 12.33
N SER A 161 8.95 -3.46 12.70
CA SER A 161 7.99 -2.35 12.68
C SER A 161 8.01 -1.59 11.35
N ALA A 162 9.08 -1.74 10.57
CA ALA A 162 9.33 -0.99 9.36
C ALA A 162 8.29 -1.25 8.24
N PRO A 163 8.13 -0.33 7.27
CA PRO A 163 7.22 -0.51 6.12
C PRO A 163 7.47 -1.77 5.30
N HIS A 164 8.73 -2.19 5.14
CA HIS A 164 9.09 -3.37 4.36
C HIS A 164 8.71 -4.70 5.03
N TRP A 165 8.48 -4.71 6.35
CA TRP A 165 8.17 -5.93 7.09
C TRP A 165 6.77 -6.46 6.73
N PRO A 166 6.64 -7.63 6.08
CA PRO A 166 5.36 -8.07 5.54
C PRO A 166 4.39 -8.52 6.63
N LEU A 167 3.11 -8.18 6.46
CA LEU A 167 2.01 -8.86 7.16
C LEU A 167 1.90 -10.29 6.63
N VAL A 168 1.57 -11.26 7.48
CA VAL A 168 1.60 -12.68 7.11
C VAL A 168 0.20 -13.30 7.13
N ILE A 169 -0.17 -13.95 6.03
CA ILE A 169 -1.36 -14.81 5.96
C ILE A 169 -0.88 -16.22 5.62
N PRO A 170 -0.87 -17.16 6.58
CA PRO A 170 -0.40 -18.53 6.34
C PRO A 170 -1.25 -19.24 5.28
N PHE A 171 -0.65 -20.18 4.57
CA PHE A 171 -1.44 -21.11 3.76
C PHE A 171 -2.23 -22.04 4.68
N ASN A 172 -3.55 -22.13 4.47
CA ASN A 172 -4.41 -23.09 5.14
C ASN A 172 -5.25 -23.83 4.11
N GLN A 173 -5.13 -25.16 4.12
CA GLN A 173 -5.84 -26.05 3.21
C GLN A 173 -7.37 -25.96 3.34
N SER A 174 -7.88 -25.56 4.51
CA SER A 174 -9.33 -25.37 4.75
C SER A 174 -9.97 -24.35 3.82
N PHE A 175 -9.18 -23.46 3.20
CA PHE A 175 -9.65 -22.44 2.25
C PHE A 175 -9.53 -22.84 0.78
N VAL A 176 -9.06 -24.06 0.48
CA VAL A 176 -8.96 -24.52 -0.92
C VAL A 176 -10.34 -24.59 -1.58
N ASP A 177 -11.35 -25.05 -0.83
CA ASP A 177 -12.74 -25.16 -1.26
C ASP A 177 -13.61 -24.06 -0.64
N PHE A 178 -13.05 -22.86 -0.46
CA PHE A 178 -13.81 -21.72 0.04
C PHE A 178 -14.91 -21.33 -0.94
N ASP A 179 -16.16 -21.46 -0.51
CA ASP A 179 -17.38 -21.11 -1.23
C ASP A 179 -18.45 -20.73 -0.19
N SER A 180 -18.37 -19.49 0.30
CA SER A 180 -19.28 -18.97 1.33
C SER A 180 -20.74 -18.92 0.87
N SER A 181 -21.00 -18.98 -0.43
CA SER A 181 -22.37 -19.06 -0.97
C SER A 181 -23.01 -20.43 -0.71
N ARG A 182 -22.20 -21.49 -0.66
CA ARG A 182 -22.63 -22.87 -0.36
C ARG A 182 -22.42 -23.26 1.10
N ALA A 183 -21.40 -22.72 1.75
CA ALA A 183 -21.06 -22.97 3.13
C ALA A 183 -20.92 -21.64 3.90
N PRO A 184 -22.04 -21.02 4.32
CA PRO A 184 -22.02 -19.73 5.03
C PRO A 184 -21.18 -19.74 6.32
N ASP A 185 -21.04 -20.91 6.95
CA ASP A 185 -20.22 -21.11 8.15
C ASP A 185 -18.73 -20.75 7.94
N GLN A 186 -18.26 -20.73 6.69
CA GLN A 186 -16.91 -20.27 6.34
C GLN A 186 -16.70 -18.77 6.58
N LEU A 187 -17.77 -17.99 6.77
CA LEU A 187 -17.71 -16.57 7.16
C LEU A 187 -17.75 -16.38 8.68
N LEU A 188 -17.95 -17.45 9.46
CA LEU A 188 -17.94 -17.34 10.92
C LEU A 188 -16.52 -17.10 11.43
N GLN A 189 -16.43 -16.31 12.50
CA GLN A 189 -15.18 -15.94 13.15
C GLN A 189 -14.27 -17.12 13.42
N GLY A 190 -14.81 -18.19 14.02
CA GLY A 190 -14.04 -19.38 14.34
C GLY A 190 -13.43 -20.10 13.13
N PHE A 191 -13.95 -19.88 11.92
CA PHE A 191 -13.37 -20.42 10.69
C PHE A 191 -12.30 -19.48 10.11
N TYR A 192 -12.63 -18.19 9.90
CA TYR A 192 -11.69 -17.30 9.23
C TYR A 192 -10.46 -16.97 10.09
N GLU A 193 -10.62 -16.88 11.41
CA GLU A 193 -9.51 -16.55 12.31
C GLU A 193 -8.44 -17.63 12.37
N LEU A 194 -8.74 -18.88 11.99
CA LEU A 194 -7.74 -19.97 11.88
C LEU A 194 -6.58 -19.60 10.94
N THR A 195 -6.78 -18.65 10.05
CA THR A 195 -5.77 -18.23 9.05
C THR A 195 -5.52 -16.75 9.11
N PHE A 196 -6.57 -15.95 9.25
CA PHE A 196 -6.44 -14.51 9.11
C PHE A 196 -6.17 -13.80 10.44
N ARG A 197 -6.26 -14.45 11.61
CA ARG A 197 -6.11 -13.73 12.90
C ARG A 197 -4.82 -12.91 13.01
N PRO A 198 -3.62 -13.44 12.72
CA PRO A 198 -2.40 -12.64 12.82
C PRO A 198 -2.38 -11.44 11.86
N PHE A 199 -3.00 -11.58 10.69
CA PHE A 199 -3.14 -10.49 9.73
C PHE A 199 -4.17 -9.45 10.21
N LEU A 200 -5.31 -9.89 10.73
CA LEU A 200 -6.37 -9.02 11.23
C LEU A 200 -5.90 -8.20 12.44
N ASP A 201 -5.13 -8.80 13.35
CA ASP A 201 -4.54 -8.07 14.50
C ASP A 201 -3.71 -6.86 14.04
N GLN A 202 -2.94 -7.04 12.95
CA GLN A 202 -2.11 -5.97 12.40
C GLN A 202 -2.94 -4.94 11.62
N VAL A 203 -4.00 -5.37 10.93
CA VAL A 203 -4.94 -4.45 10.27
C VAL A 203 -5.69 -3.60 11.31
N ASP A 204 -6.13 -4.21 12.42
CA ASP A 204 -6.76 -3.51 13.52
C ASP A 204 -5.82 -2.45 14.12
N ALA A 205 -4.53 -2.77 14.29
CA ALA A 205 -3.52 -1.83 14.74
C ALA A 205 -3.35 -0.64 13.75
N ILE A 206 -3.30 -0.92 12.44
CA ILE A 206 -3.24 0.11 11.40
C ILE A 206 -4.46 1.04 11.48
N ILE A 207 -5.67 0.47 11.56
CA ILE A 207 -6.91 1.25 11.66
C ILE A 207 -6.90 2.14 12.92
N ALA A 208 -6.47 1.60 14.06
CA ALA A 208 -6.39 2.35 15.31
C ALA A 208 -5.38 3.52 15.25
N MET A 209 -4.23 3.31 14.60
CA MET A 209 -3.23 4.36 14.38
C MET A 209 -3.78 5.47 13.48
N SER A 210 -4.36 5.13 12.33
CA SER A 210 -4.94 6.11 11.41
C SER A 210 -6.10 6.91 12.03
N ALA A 211 -6.91 6.29 12.89
CA ALA A 211 -7.95 7.00 13.62
C ALA A 211 -7.39 8.04 14.61
N THR A 212 -6.25 7.73 15.22
CA THR A 212 -5.57 8.63 16.17
C THR A 212 -4.98 9.85 15.44
N ASP A 213 -4.32 9.63 14.30
CA ASP A 213 -3.73 10.70 13.49
C ASP A 213 -4.81 11.66 12.94
N ASN A 214 -5.91 11.12 12.42
CA ASN A 214 -7.05 11.93 11.96
C ASN A 214 -7.67 12.76 13.10
N ALA A 215 -7.77 12.21 14.31
CA ALA A 215 -8.30 12.92 15.46
C ALA A 215 -7.37 14.04 15.96
N GLN A 216 -6.05 13.90 15.79
CA GLN A 216 -5.07 14.94 16.10
C GLN A 216 -5.07 16.05 15.04
N SER A 217 -5.11 15.69 13.76
CA SER A 217 -5.17 16.65 12.64
C SER A 217 -6.44 17.52 12.65
N MET A 218 -7.57 16.99 13.16
CA MET A 218 -8.81 17.78 13.37
C MET A 218 -8.79 18.70 14.59
N ARG A 219 -7.81 18.59 15.50
CA ARG A 219 -7.73 19.38 16.74
C ARG A 219 -6.79 20.58 16.68
N GLU A 220 -5.97 20.71 15.64
CA GLU A 220 -5.21 21.93 15.37
C GLU A 220 -6.01 22.86 14.45
N PRO A 221 -6.48 24.03 14.93
CA PRO A 221 -6.97 25.06 14.04
C PRO A 221 -5.76 25.80 13.42
N LEU A 222 -5.88 26.12 12.13
CA LEU A 222 -5.09 27.16 11.44
C LEU A 222 -4.96 28.45 12.25
#